data_AF-A0A5C8ZB51-F1
#
_entry.id   AF-A0A5C8ZB51-F1
#
_cell.length_a   1.000
_cell.length_b   1.000
_cell.length_c   1.000
_cell.angle_alpha   90.00
_cell.angle_beta   90.00
_cell.angle_gamma   90.00
#
_symmetry.space_group_name_H-M   'P 1'
#
loop_
_entity.id
_entity.type
_entity.pdbx_description
1 polymer ?
#
loop_
_entity_poly.entity_id
_entity_poly.type
_entity_poly.pdbx_seq_one_letter_code
_entity_poly.pdbx_strand_id
1 'polypeptide(L)'
;MIKSITTSLITVFISIPLVMADEVPQDKRSGFYLSGGIGLHYMNYDLLINDGLYASETNYGAVSSVKIGGYLTPQFALYYVRDAAWWNDEDVDSTMLTGLAGIGGSYYFSPNTPSTFLEFGLGVGDIQNTTYSTGESGGAVMIGLGREITPHIQLSGNILSTSIDDSYYSNVIYETSAIYVKLEFKL
;
A
#
# COMPACT_ATOMS: atom_id res chain seq x y z
N MET A 1 9.31 -22.50 -29.93
CA MET A 1 10.46 -21.84 -29.27
C MET A 1 9.97 -21.41 -27.89
N ILE A 2 10.29 -22.17 -26.84
CA ILE A 2 9.75 -21.98 -25.49
C ILE A 2 10.70 -21.02 -24.76
N LYS A 3 10.26 -19.79 -24.46
CA LYS A 3 11.04 -18.83 -23.67
C LYS A 3 10.84 -19.14 -22.19
N SER A 4 11.95 -19.46 -21.52
CA SER A 4 12.06 -19.64 -20.08
C SER A 4 11.68 -18.35 -19.34
N ILE A 5 10.66 -18.40 -18.50
CA ILE A 5 10.31 -17.33 -17.56
C ILE A 5 11.25 -17.47 -16.36
N THR A 6 12.24 -16.59 -16.25
CA THR A 6 13.11 -16.49 -15.06
C THR A 6 12.38 -15.70 -13.99
N THR A 7 11.71 -16.41 -13.07
CA THR A 7 11.15 -15.85 -11.85
C THR A 7 12.29 -15.49 -10.90
N SER A 8 12.65 -14.21 -10.81
CA SER A 8 13.62 -13.72 -9.82
C SER A 8 12.99 -13.67 -8.45
N LEU A 9 13.29 -14.66 -7.61
CA LEU A 9 12.87 -14.71 -6.20
C LEU A 9 13.80 -13.77 -5.39
N ILE A 10 13.31 -12.59 -5.02
CA ILE A 10 14.04 -11.68 -4.13
C ILE A 10 13.75 -12.10 -2.68
N THR A 11 14.71 -12.80 -2.08
CA THR A 11 14.68 -13.16 -0.65
C THR A 11 15.25 -12.00 0.16
N VAL A 12 14.38 -11.23 0.83
CA VAL A 12 14.81 -10.19 1.79
C VAL A 12 14.82 -10.77 3.20
N PHE A 13 16.01 -10.95 3.78
CA PHE A 13 16.17 -11.26 5.20
C PHE A 13 16.18 -9.96 6.01
N ILE A 14 15.09 -9.65 6.71
CA ILE A 14 15.04 -8.56 7.69
C ILE A 14 15.24 -9.16 9.09
N SER A 15 16.43 -8.96 9.67
CA SER A 15 16.69 -9.26 11.08
C SER A 15 16.22 -8.09 11.95
N ILE A 16 15.05 -8.24 12.59
CA ILE A 16 14.54 -7.24 13.54
C ILE A 16 15.16 -7.50 14.92
N PRO A 17 15.95 -6.56 15.50
CA PRO A 17 16.41 -6.71 16.87
C PRO A 17 15.23 -6.64 17.85
N LEU A 18 15.15 -7.65 18.71
CA LEU A 18 14.17 -7.76 19.78
C LEU A 18 14.49 -6.74 20.89
N VAL A 19 13.97 -5.52 20.76
CA VAL A 19 14.05 -4.51 21.82
C VAL A 19 12.95 -4.76 22.83
N MET A 20 13.33 -5.30 23.99
CA MET A 20 12.50 -5.38 25.20
C MET A 20 12.36 -3.96 25.76
N ALA A 21 11.18 -3.35 25.66
CA ALA A 21 10.88 -2.05 26.23
C ALA A 21 9.99 -2.22 27.47
N ASP A 22 10.35 -1.52 28.55
CA ASP A 22 9.63 -1.45 29.83
C ASP A 22 8.14 -1.09 29.68
N GLU A 23 7.31 -1.65 30.56
CA GLU A 23 5.85 -1.51 30.56
C GLU A 23 5.39 -0.10 31.00
N VAL A 24 5.21 0.79 30.04
CA VAL A 24 4.38 2.01 30.19
C VAL A 24 2.91 1.58 30.29
N PRO A 25 2.06 2.18 31.16
CA PRO A 25 0.65 1.80 31.32
C PRO A 25 -0.05 1.61 29.97
N GLN A 26 -0.52 0.39 29.74
CA GLN A 26 -0.90 -0.09 28.42
C GLN A 26 -2.40 0.11 28.18
N ASP A 27 -2.75 1.15 27.42
CA ASP A 27 -4.10 1.28 26.89
C ASP A 27 -4.35 0.17 25.88
N LYS A 28 -5.35 -0.67 26.18
CA LYS A 28 -5.80 -1.72 25.27
C LYS A 28 -6.45 -1.09 24.05
N ARG A 29 -6.07 -1.55 22.86
CA ARG A 29 -6.70 -1.09 21.61
C ARG A 29 -8.17 -1.46 21.62
N SER A 30 -9.04 -0.48 21.44
CA SER A 30 -10.48 -0.67 21.41
C SER A 30 -11.16 0.51 20.70
N GLY A 31 -12.37 0.27 20.22
CA GLY A 31 -13.20 1.32 19.62
C GLY A 31 -12.88 1.61 18.16
N PHE A 32 -13.50 2.69 17.69
CA PHE A 32 -13.34 3.24 16.35
C PHE A 32 -12.08 4.12 16.28
N TYR A 33 -11.44 4.17 15.12
CA TYR A 33 -10.38 5.14 14.84
C TYR A 33 -10.45 5.68 13.41
N LEU A 34 -9.94 6.89 13.27
CA LEU A 34 -9.65 7.53 12.00
C LEU A 34 -8.13 7.69 11.90
N SER A 35 -7.53 7.32 10.77
CA SER A 35 -6.10 7.49 10.57
C SER A 35 -5.82 8.26 9.29
N GLY A 36 -4.83 9.15 9.36
CA GLY A 36 -4.22 9.80 8.20
C GLY A 36 -2.73 9.50 8.15
N GLY A 37 -2.17 9.31 6.96
CA GLY A 37 -0.75 8.98 6.81
C GLY A 37 -0.11 9.60 5.58
N ILE A 38 1.19 9.78 5.65
CA ILE A 38 2.04 10.26 4.56
C ILE A 38 3.32 9.44 4.49
N GLY A 39 3.91 9.36 3.32
CA GLY A 39 5.11 8.56 3.12
C GLY A 39 5.77 8.78 1.77
N LEU A 40 6.70 7.89 1.45
CA LEU A 40 7.42 7.86 0.18
C LEU A 40 7.23 6.49 -0.48
N HIS A 41 7.17 6.46 -1.81
CA HIS A 41 7.06 5.24 -2.59
C HIS A 41 8.13 5.14 -3.67
N TYR A 42 8.42 3.90 -4.03
CA TYR A 42 9.11 3.47 -5.24
C TYR A 42 8.15 2.52 -5.98
N MET A 43 7.90 2.75 -7.25
CA MET A 43 6.91 2.00 -8.01
C MET A 43 7.40 1.65 -9.40
N ASN A 44 7.07 0.44 -9.85
CA ASN A 44 7.17 0.03 -11.24
C ASN A 44 5.78 0.06 -11.87
N TYR A 45 5.72 0.55 -13.10
CA TYR A 45 4.54 0.67 -13.93
C TYR A 45 4.81 -0.07 -15.24
N ASP A 46 4.09 -1.17 -15.46
CA ASP A 46 4.23 -2.01 -16.63
C ASP A 46 2.98 -1.88 -17.52
N LEU A 47 3.23 -1.58 -18.80
CA LEU A 47 2.22 -1.56 -19.85
C LEU A 47 2.31 -2.87 -20.64
N LEU A 48 1.27 -3.69 -20.54
CA LEU A 48 1.18 -4.95 -21.27
C LEU A 48 0.21 -4.82 -22.46
N ILE A 49 0.65 -5.26 -23.63
CA ILE A 49 -0.17 -5.34 -24.85
C ILE A 49 -0.18 -6.79 -25.34
N ASN A 50 -1.36 -7.41 -25.43
CA ASN A 50 -1.53 -8.85 -25.75
C ASN A 50 -0.65 -9.75 -24.85
N ASP A 51 -0.67 -9.49 -23.53
CA ASP A 51 0.14 -10.18 -22.51
C ASP A 51 1.67 -10.06 -22.67
N GLY A 52 2.14 -9.20 -23.58
CA GLY A 52 3.54 -8.88 -23.77
C GLY A 52 3.89 -7.55 -23.12
N LEU A 53 4.95 -7.52 -22.30
CA LEU A 53 5.51 -6.28 -21.77
C LEU A 53 5.91 -5.37 -22.93
N TYR A 54 5.26 -4.21 -23.03
CA TYR A 54 5.49 -3.21 -24.06
C TYR A 54 6.39 -2.07 -23.55
N ALA A 55 6.07 -1.53 -22.38
CA ALA A 55 6.85 -0.51 -21.70
C ALA A 55 6.88 -0.79 -20.19
N SER A 56 7.95 -0.35 -19.55
CA SER A 56 8.16 -0.47 -18.10
C SER A 56 8.84 0.80 -17.63
N GLU A 57 8.26 1.43 -16.62
CA GLU A 57 8.74 2.67 -16.06
C GLU A 57 8.86 2.56 -14.55
N THR A 58 9.87 3.23 -14.00
CA THR A 58 10.10 3.29 -12.57
C THR A 58 9.89 4.72 -12.11
N ASN A 59 9.03 4.89 -11.12
CA ASN A 59 8.66 6.17 -10.56
C ASN A 59 8.88 6.19 -9.05
N TYR A 60 9.12 7.38 -8.51
CA TYR A 60 9.22 7.63 -7.08
C TYR A 60 8.39 8.86 -6.72
N GLY A 61 7.94 8.92 -5.48
CA GLY A 61 7.15 10.06 -5.04
C GLY A 61 6.60 9.91 -3.64
N ALA A 62 5.45 10.53 -3.40
CA ALA A 62 4.81 10.55 -2.10
C ALA A 62 3.63 9.58 -2.04
N VAL A 63 3.37 9.00 -0.87
CA VAL A 63 2.13 8.24 -0.62
C VAL A 63 1.30 8.96 0.42
N SER A 64 -0.01 8.97 0.26
CA SER A 64 -0.97 9.40 1.28
C SER A 64 -1.90 8.24 1.64
N SER A 65 -2.29 8.14 2.91
CA SER A 65 -3.18 7.10 3.41
C SER A 65 -4.30 7.69 4.24
N VAL A 66 -5.51 7.15 4.09
CA VAL A 66 -6.64 7.39 4.98
C VAL A 66 -7.23 6.04 5.38
N LYS A 67 -7.47 5.84 6.67
CA LYS A 67 -8.15 4.64 7.20
C LYS A 67 -9.31 5.04 8.09
N ILE A 68 -10.43 4.34 7.94
CA ILE A 68 -11.64 4.54 8.74
C ILE A 68 -12.13 3.18 9.21
N GLY A 69 -12.11 2.92 10.51
CA GLY A 69 -12.54 1.62 11.02
C GLY A 69 -12.39 1.49 12.52
N GLY A 70 -12.10 0.28 13.00
CA GLY A 70 -12.00 0.04 14.43
C GLY A 70 -11.41 -1.31 14.80
N TYR A 71 -11.18 -1.47 16.09
CA TYR A 71 -10.66 -2.69 16.69
C TYR A 71 -11.79 -3.69 16.92
N LEU A 72 -11.71 -4.86 16.27
CA LEU A 72 -12.59 -6.00 16.60
C LEU A 72 -12.08 -6.71 17.86
N THR A 73 -10.77 -6.76 18.03
CA THR A 73 -10.07 -7.22 19.25
C THR A 73 -8.87 -6.32 19.49
N PRO A 74 -8.22 -6.38 20.67
CA PRO A 74 -6.99 -5.63 20.91
C PRO A 74 -5.85 -5.96 19.93
N GLN A 75 -5.93 -7.09 19.22
CA GLN A 75 -4.93 -7.56 18.27
C GLN A 75 -5.39 -7.47 16.80
N PHE A 76 -6.65 -7.12 16.53
CA PHE A 76 -7.17 -7.07 15.17
C PHE A 76 -8.03 -5.85 14.93
N ALA A 77 -7.60 -5.03 13.97
CA ALA A 77 -8.36 -3.92 13.43
C ALA A 77 -8.90 -4.26 12.03
N LEU A 78 -10.12 -3.79 11.74
CA LEU A 78 -10.76 -3.84 10.43
C LEU A 78 -11.15 -2.43 10.02
N TYR A 79 -10.89 -2.07 8.77
CA TYR A 79 -11.11 -0.70 8.30
C TYR A 79 -11.33 -0.63 6.78
N TYR A 80 -11.94 0.46 6.35
CA TYR A 80 -11.81 0.95 4.99
C TYR A 80 -10.47 1.69 4.86
N VAL A 81 -9.76 1.51 3.76
CA VAL A 81 -8.48 2.16 3.47
C VAL A 81 -8.47 2.78 2.08
N ARG A 82 -7.89 3.97 1.98
CA ARG A 82 -7.46 4.60 0.73
C ARG A 82 -5.97 4.91 0.83
N ASP A 83 -5.14 4.14 0.13
CA ASP A 83 -3.72 4.45 -0.08
C ASP A 83 -3.56 4.98 -1.51
N ALA A 84 -2.90 6.12 -1.68
CA ALA A 84 -2.66 6.76 -2.98
C ALA A 84 -1.18 7.15 -3.11
N ALA A 85 -0.50 6.60 -4.11
CA ALA A 85 0.85 6.92 -4.52
C ALA A 85 0.82 7.99 -5.61
N TRP A 86 1.54 9.08 -5.39
CA TRP A 86 1.59 10.28 -6.22
C TRP A 86 2.96 10.41 -6.85
N TRP A 87 3.03 10.70 -8.14
CA TRP A 87 4.28 11.03 -8.83
C TRP A 87 4.03 12.05 -9.94
N ASN A 88 5.08 12.71 -10.40
CA ASN A 88 5.03 13.56 -11.58
C ASN A 88 5.58 12.76 -12.75
N ASP A 89 4.83 12.76 -13.83
CA ASP A 89 5.23 12.19 -15.11
C ASP A 89 5.73 13.32 -15.99
N GLU A 90 7.01 13.28 -16.35
CA GLU A 90 7.69 14.32 -17.13
C GLU A 90 7.26 14.30 -18.62
N ASP A 91 6.80 13.15 -19.13
CA ASP A 91 6.43 13.01 -20.54
C ASP A 91 5.07 13.66 -20.85
N VAL A 92 4.16 13.64 -19.88
CA VAL A 92 2.84 14.27 -19.98
C VAL A 92 2.68 15.56 -19.18
N ASP A 93 3.76 16.03 -18.54
CA ASP A 93 3.80 17.21 -17.66
C ASP A 93 2.60 17.23 -16.68
N SER A 94 2.38 16.11 -15.99
CA SER A 94 1.20 15.91 -15.15
C SER A 94 1.49 15.12 -13.88
N THR A 95 0.74 15.43 -12.82
CA THR A 95 0.73 14.62 -11.60
C THR A 95 -0.20 13.43 -11.81
N MET A 96 0.36 12.26 -11.63
CA MET A 96 -0.30 10.98 -11.70
C MET A 96 -0.55 10.44 -10.28
N LEU A 97 -1.63 9.67 -10.13
CA LEU A 97 -1.94 8.96 -8.90
C LEU A 97 -2.31 7.51 -9.21
N THR A 98 -1.92 6.60 -8.34
CA THR A 98 -2.40 5.21 -8.36
C THR A 98 -2.53 4.70 -6.94
N GLY A 99 -3.39 3.73 -6.70
CA GLY A 99 -3.49 3.20 -5.36
C GLY A 99 -4.55 2.16 -5.15
N LEU A 100 -4.93 1.98 -3.89
CA LEU A 100 -5.96 1.05 -3.45
C LEU A 100 -7.04 1.79 -2.67
N ALA A 101 -8.29 1.52 -2.99
CA ALA A 101 -9.47 1.89 -2.22
C ALA A 101 -10.25 0.62 -1.86
N GLY A 102 -10.39 0.28 -0.58
CA GLY A 102 -10.99 -1.00 -0.22
C GLY A 102 -11.04 -1.32 1.25
N ILE A 103 -11.10 -2.61 1.56
CA ILE A 103 -11.12 -3.13 2.92
C ILE A 103 -9.73 -3.59 3.30
N GLY A 104 -9.28 -3.19 4.47
CA GLY A 104 -8.00 -3.59 5.05
C GLY A 104 -8.14 -4.05 6.49
N GLY A 105 -7.10 -4.72 6.95
CA GLY A 105 -6.98 -5.18 8.32
C GLY A 105 -5.56 -5.09 8.83
N SER A 106 -5.43 -4.96 10.14
CA SER A 106 -4.14 -4.98 10.83
C SER A 106 -4.15 -5.97 11.97
N TYR A 107 -3.22 -6.91 11.96
CA TYR A 107 -2.99 -7.86 13.04
C TYR A 107 -1.78 -7.42 13.87
N TYR A 108 -2.00 -7.03 15.12
CA TYR A 108 -0.99 -6.61 16.08
C TYR A 108 -0.50 -7.82 16.88
N PHE A 109 0.81 -8.04 16.92
CA PHE A 109 1.40 -9.18 17.63
C PHE A 109 1.29 -9.10 19.16
N SER A 110 1.08 -7.91 19.71
CA SER A 110 0.78 -7.65 21.12
C SER A 110 -0.59 -6.98 21.25
N PRO A 111 -1.41 -7.27 22.28
CA PRO A 111 -2.68 -6.57 22.53
C PRO A 111 -2.51 -5.10 22.94
N ASN A 112 -1.28 -4.68 23.23
CA ASN A 112 -0.95 -3.40 23.80
C ASN A 112 0.13 -2.69 22.98
N THR A 113 0.23 -1.37 23.11
CA THR A 113 1.27 -0.55 22.48
C THR A 113 2.55 -0.56 23.33
N PRO A 114 3.77 -0.60 22.74
CA PRO A 114 4.07 -0.72 21.31
C PRO A 114 3.84 -2.15 20.79
N SER A 115 3.53 -2.27 19.49
CA SER A 115 3.42 -3.57 18.83
C SER A 115 3.84 -3.51 17.39
N THR A 116 4.57 -4.52 16.95
CA THR A 116 4.68 -4.83 15.51
C THR A 116 3.33 -5.34 15.01
N PHE A 117 3.00 -5.05 13.75
CA PHE A 117 1.78 -5.52 13.11
C PHE A 117 2.02 -5.95 11.67
N LEU A 118 1.14 -6.85 11.20
CA LEU A 118 0.95 -7.18 9.80
C LEU A 118 -0.26 -6.39 9.28
N GLU A 119 -0.14 -5.80 8.11
CA GLU A 119 -1.18 -5.06 7.42
C GLU A 119 -1.54 -5.78 6.12
N PHE A 120 -2.81 -5.81 5.76
CA PHE A 120 -3.27 -6.29 4.46
C PHE A 120 -4.47 -5.49 3.98
N GLY A 121 -4.68 -5.45 2.67
CA GLY A 121 -5.81 -4.78 2.05
C GLY A 121 -6.13 -5.36 0.68
N LEU A 122 -7.39 -5.28 0.29
CA LEU A 122 -7.87 -5.64 -1.03
C LEU A 122 -9.02 -4.73 -1.44
N GLY A 123 -9.14 -4.43 -2.73
CA GLY A 123 -10.19 -3.57 -3.22
C GLY A 123 -9.98 -3.16 -4.66
N VAL A 124 -10.42 -1.93 -4.94
CA VAL A 124 -10.33 -1.31 -6.26
C VAL A 124 -8.99 -0.60 -6.38
N GLY A 125 -8.24 -0.95 -7.42
CA GLY A 125 -7.08 -0.19 -7.88
C GLY A 125 -7.51 0.92 -8.80
N ASP A 126 -6.85 2.08 -8.73
CA ASP A 126 -7.07 3.16 -9.68
C ASP A 126 -5.75 3.68 -10.22
N ILE A 127 -5.75 4.18 -11.45
CA ILE A 127 -4.72 5.06 -11.98
C ILE A 127 -5.42 6.28 -12.56
N GLN A 128 -4.98 7.48 -12.17
CA GLN A 128 -5.59 8.72 -12.62
C GLN A 128 -4.54 9.75 -12.98
N ASN A 129 -4.83 10.49 -14.05
CA ASN A 129 -4.14 11.72 -14.36
C ASN A 129 -4.91 12.88 -13.73
N THR A 130 -4.33 13.50 -12.70
CA THR A 130 -5.04 14.52 -11.91
C THR A 130 -5.32 15.81 -12.70
N THR A 131 -4.52 16.10 -13.73
CA THR A 131 -4.69 17.28 -14.58
C THR A 131 -5.85 17.12 -15.55
N TYR A 132 -5.99 15.94 -16.15
CA TYR A 132 -7.02 15.67 -17.17
C TYR A 132 -8.28 14.99 -16.62
N SER A 133 -8.29 14.61 -15.33
CA SER A 133 -9.41 13.93 -14.66
C SER A 133 -9.85 12.64 -15.36
N THR A 134 -8.93 11.99 -16.07
CA THR A 134 -9.12 10.67 -16.69
C THR A 134 -8.53 9.61 -15.77
N GLY A 135 -9.20 8.48 -15.65
CA GLY A 135 -8.67 7.37 -14.88
C GLY A 135 -9.33 6.04 -15.23
N GLU A 136 -8.56 4.98 -15.01
CA GLU A 136 -8.99 3.60 -15.18
C GLU A 136 -8.98 2.92 -13.81
N SER A 137 -9.74 1.84 -13.67
CA SER A 137 -9.85 1.12 -12.40
C SER A 137 -9.82 -0.38 -12.59
N GLY A 138 -9.32 -1.10 -11.60
CA GLY A 138 -9.24 -2.55 -11.60
C GLY A 138 -9.10 -3.13 -10.20
N GLY A 139 -8.38 -4.24 -10.08
CA GLY A 139 -8.12 -4.90 -8.80
C GLY A 139 -6.86 -4.35 -8.12
N ALA A 140 -6.88 -4.31 -6.79
CA ALA A 140 -5.68 -4.01 -6.01
C ALA A 140 -5.58 -4.88 -4.75
N VAL A 141 -4.34 -5.20 -4.38
CA VAL A 141 -3.99 -5.91 -3.15
C VAL A 141 -2.78 -5.25 -2.50
N MET A 142 -2.80 -5.19 -1.17
CA MET A 142 -1.74 -4.61 -0.35
C MET A 142 -1.36 -5.58 0.77
N ILE A 143 -0.07 -5.68 1.05
CA ILE A 143 0.46 -6.34 2.26
C ILE A 143 1.60 -5.49 2.84
N GLY A 144 1.74 -5.45 4.16
CA GLY A 144 2.79 -4.68 4.80
C GLY A 144 3.10 -5.13 6.21
N LEU A 145 4.23 -4.63 6.71
CA LEU A 145 4.66 -4.82 8.09
C LEU A 145 4.94 -3.45 8.70
N GLY A 146 4.57 -3.27 9.95
CA GLY A 146 4.77 -2.00 10.63
C GLY A 146 4.97 -2.16 12.13
N ARG A 147 5.21 -1.02 12.76
CA ARG A 147 5.34 -0.89 14.20
C ARG A 147 4.49 0.28 14.67
N GLU A 148 3.60 -0.01 15.59
CA GLU A 148 2.90 0.99 16.38
C GLU A 148 3.84 1.44 17.51
N ILE A 149 4.19 2.72 17.49
CA ILE A 149 5.14 3.34 18.40
C ILE A 149 4.40 3.86 19.63
N THR A 150 3.27 4.53 19.41
CA THR A 150 2.34 5.03 20.43
C THR A 150 0.90 4.71 19.98
N PRO A 151 -0.11 4.82 20.87
CA PRO A 151 -1.49 4.56 20.47
C PRO A 151 -1.98 5.44 19.30
N HIS A 152 -1.28 6.55 19.03
CA HIS A 152 -1.60 7.54 18.01
C HIS A 152 -0.62 7.54 16.82
N ILE A 153 0.53 6.86 16.90
CA ILE A 153 1.58 6.93 15.88
C ILE A 153 2.04 5.53 15.49
N GLN A 154 2.01 5.25 14.19
CA GLN A 154 2.54 4.01 13.63
C GLN A 154 3.33 4.24 12.34
N LEU A 155 4.29 3.37 12.08
CA LEU A 155 5.15 3.38 10.89
C LEU A 155 5.00 2.02 10.20
N SER A 156 4.83 1.99 8.88
CA SER A 156 4.77 0.74 8.11
C SER A 156 5.55 0.82 6.81
N GLY A 157 6.02 -0.35 6.37
CA GLY A 157 6.47 -0.61 5.01
C GLY A 157 5.47 -1.53 4.32
N ASN A 158 5.05 -1.18 3.12
CA ASN A 158 3.97 -1.84 2.39
C ASN A 158 4.39 -2.14 0.95
N ILE A 159 3.81 -3.20 0.41
CA ILE A 159 3.83 -3.56 -1.01
C ILE A 159 2.38 -3.47 -1.48
N LEU A 160 2.15 -2.75 -2.57
CA LEU A 160 0.88 -2.63 -3.26
C LEU A 160 1.05 -3.15 -4.68
N SER A 161 0.10 -3.97 -5.12
CA SER A 161 -0.01 -4.38 -6.51
C SER A 161 -1.39 -4.02 -7.03
N THR A 162 -1.44 -3.45 -8.22
CA THR A 162 -2.68 -3.18 -8.95
C THR A 162 -2.64 -3.84 -10.32
N SER A 163 -3.80 -4.26 -10.79
CA SER A 163 -4.03 -4.74 -12.16
C SER A 163 -5.26 -4.03 -12.68
N ILE A 164 -5.08 -3.20 -13.70
CA ILE A 164 -6.08 -2.29 -14.24
C ILE A 164 -6.23 -2.57 -15.73
N ASP A 165 -7.43 -2.98 -16.15
CA ASP A 165 -7.75 -3.19 -17.56
C ASP A 165 -8.13 -1.85 -18.21
N ASP A 166 -7.63 -1.60 -19.42
CA ASP A 166 -8.02 -0.42 -20.20
C ASP A 166 -9.46 -0.58 -20.73
N SER A 167 -10.33 0.37 -20.41
CA SER A 167 -11.74 0.33 -20.81
C SER A 167 -11.98 0.49 -22.32
N TYR A 168 -11.03 1.05 -23.06
CA TYR A 168 -11.11 1.30 -24.51
C TYR A 168 -10.42 0.21 -25.33
N TYR A 169 -9.35 -0.39 -24.81
CA TYR A 169 -8.54 -1.40 -25.51
C TYR A 169 -8.50 -2.71 -24.72
N SER A 170 -9.29 -3.71 -25.17
CA SER A 170 -9.45 -5.02 -24.51
C SER A 170 -8.17 -5.85 -24.31
N ASN A 171 -7.05 -5.42 -24.88
CA ASN A 171 -5.77 -6.14 -24.85
C ASN A 171 -4.67 -5.33 -24.18
N VAL A 172 -5.02 -4.23 -23.49
CA VAL A 172 -4.10 -3.36 -22.76
C VAL A 172 -4.37 -3.50 -21.27
N ILE A 173 -3.33 -3.89 -20.53
CA ILE A 173 -3.37 -4.05 -19.07
C ILE A 173 -2.26 -3.20 -18.48
N TYR A 174 -2.62 -2.46 -17.44
CA TYR A 174 -1.69 -1.68 -16.61
C TYR A 174 -1.46 -2.43 -15.31
N GLU A 175 -0.23 -2.92 -15.12
CA GLU A 175 0.19 -3.53 -13.87
C GLU A 175 1.08 -2.55 -13.12
N THR A 176 0.78 -2.33 -11.84
CA THR A 176 1.66 -1.53 -10.97
C THR A 176 2.09 -2.32 -9.76
N SER A 177 3.33 -2.08 -9.34
CA SER A 177 3.90 -2.65 -8.12
C SER A 177 4.66 -1.56 -7.38
N ALA A 178 4.14 -1.15 -6.22
CA ALA A 178 4.71 -0.09 -5.40
C ALA A 178 5.20 -0.65 -4.07
N ILE A 179 6.39 -0.22 -3.66
CA ILE A 179 6.93 -0.41 -2.30
C ILE A 179 6.96 0.97 -1.65
N TYR A 180 6.37 1.11 -0.48
CA TYR A 180 6.35 2.39 0.22
C TYR A 180 6.51 2.26 1.73
N VAL A 181 6.97 3.36 2.33
CA VAL A 181 7.02 3.53 3.78
C VAL A 181 6.11 4.67 4.15
N LYS A 182 5.22 4.47 5.13
CA LYS A 182 4.28 5.50 5.60
C LYS A 182 4.32 5.67 7.12
N LEU A 183 4.22 6.92 7.54
CA LEU A 183 3.93 7.34 8.91
C LEU A 183 2.45 7.67 9.01
N GLU A 184 1.77 7.10 10.00
CA GLU A 184 0.32 7.26 10.18
C GLU A 184 0.00 7.77 11.59
N PHE A 185 -0.95 8.70 11.64
CA PHE A 185 -1.51 9.31 12.83
C PHE A 185 -2.94 8.84 13.03
N LYS A 186 -3.19 8.18 14.17
CA LYS A 186 -4.51 7.69 14.57
C LYS A 186 -5.18 8.67 15.55
N LEU A 187 -6.46 8.93 15.29
CA LEU A 187 -7.39 9.76 16.06
C LEU A 187 -8.45 8.88 16.71
#